data_AF-A0A355CCV1-F1
#
_entry.id   AF-A0A355CCV1-F1
#
_cell.length_a   1.000
_cell.length_b   1.000
_cell.length_c   1.000
_cell.angle_alpha   90.00
_cell.angle_beta   90.00
_cell.angle_gamma   90.00
#
_symmetry.space_group_name_H-M   'P 1'
#
loop_
_entity.id
_entity.type
_entity.pdbx_description
1 polymer ?
#
loop_
_entity_poly.entity_id
_entity_poly.type
_entity_poly.pdbx_seq_one_letter_code
_entity_poly.pdbx_strand_id
1 'polypeptide(L)'
;MLEIEKQAAANHRTIPCLLQLHVADEETKSGFSPDECRRFLARGKWRDCTHVQLAGVMGMATYTDDQMQVRKEFRLIRSLFGEFKSDYFPDDDHFKEISMGMS
;
A
#
# COMPACT_ATOMS: atom_id res chain seq x y z
N MET A 1 -4.69 9.39 -5.45
CA MET A 1 -6.01 8.80 -5.18
C MET A 1 -7.14 9.64 -5.78
N LEU A 2 -7.24 10.95 -5.50
CA LEU A 2 -8.33 11.80 -6.03
C LEU A 2 -8.50 11.76 -7.55
N GLU A 3 -7.40 11.75 -8.32
CA GLU A 3 -7.50 11.63 -9.78
C GLU A 3 -8.01 10.25 -10.21
N ILE A 4 -7.61 9.17 -9.51
CA ILE A 4 -8.13 7.82 -9.76
C ILE A 4 -9.63 7.81 -9.48
N GLU A 5 -10.06 8.33 -8.32
CA GLU A 5 -11.49 8.45 -7.96
C GLU A 5 -12.28 9.19 -9.04
N LYS A 6 -11.80 10.36 -9.46
CA LYS A 6 -12.45 11.18 -10.48
C LYS A 6 -12.60 10.44 -11.81
N GLN A 7 -11.52 9.80 -12.30
CA GLN A 7 -11.56 9.08 -13.56
C GLN A 7 -12.38 7.78 -13.46
N ALA A 8 -12.32 7.10 -12.32
CA ALA A 8 -13.09 5.90 -12.05
C ALA A 8 -14.60 6.20 -12.01
N ALA A 9 -15.00 7.28 -11.34
CA ALA A 9 -16.36 7.78 -11.32
C ALA A 9 -16.86 8.15 -12.73
N ALA A 10 -16.06 8.90 -13.51
CA ALA A 10 -16.43 9.28 -14.89
C ALA A 10 -16.64 8.07 -15.81
N ASN A 11 -15.98 6.94 -15.53
CA ASN A 11 -16.07 5.72 -16.31
C ASN A 11 -16.96 4.65 -15.66
N HIS A 12 -17.64 4.94 -14.55
CA HIS A 12 -18.48 4.00 -13.80
C HIS A 12 -17.75 2.70 -13.42
N ARG A 13 -16.51 2.82 -12.93
CA ARG A 13 -15.67 1.70 -12.53
C ARG A 13 -15.22 1.85 -11.08
N THR A 14 -15.05 0.73 -10.40
CA THR A 14 -14.28 0.67 -9.16
C THR A 14 -12.88 0.15 -9.48
N ILE A 15 -11.84 0.85 -9.03
CA ILE A 15 -10.45 0.54 -9.36
C ILE A 15 -9.73 -0.01 -8.13
N PRO A 16 -9.31 -1.29 -8.15
CA PRO A 16 -8.43 -1.85 -7.12
C PRO A 16 -7.09 -1.10 -7.11
N CYS A 17 -6.69 -0.63 -5.93
CA CYS A 17 -5.45 0.10 -5.71
C CYS A 17 -4.67 -0.52 -4.54
N LEU A 18 -3.34 -0.47 -4.63
CA LEU A 18 -2.45 -0.87 -3.55
C LEU A 18 -1.78 0.35 -2.92
N LEU A 19 -1.58 0.31 -1.60
CA LEU A 19 -0.79 1.32 -0.90
C LEU A 19 0.69 1.04 -1.12
N GLN A 20 1.36 1.88 -1.90
CA GLN A 20 2.79 1.77 -2.15
C GLN A 20 3.59 2.25 -0.94
N LEU A 21 4.31 1.32 -0.31
CA LEU A 21 5.14 1.52 0.87
C LEU A 21 6.61 1.67 0.47
N HIS A 22 7.21 2.75 0.92
CA HIS A 22 8.63 2.99 0.83
C HIS A 22 9.31 2.33 2.05
N VAL A 23 9.92 1.16 1.82
CA VAL A 23 10.71 0.42 2.82
C VAL A 23 12.18 0.27 2.44
N ALA A 24 12.53 0.59 1.19
CA ALA A 24 13.89 0.60 0.70
C ALA A 24 14.69 1.76 1.33
N ASP A 25 16.00 1.60 1.42
CA ASP A 25 16.92 2.62 1.95
C ASP A 25 17.38 3.61 0.86
N GLU A 26 16.57 3.80 -0.19
CA GLU A 26 16.87 4.64 -1.33
C GLU A 26 16.07 5.95 -1.25
N GLU A 27 16.74 7.06 -0.95
CA GLU A 27 16.10 8.38 -0.72
C GLU A 27 15.21 8.88 -1.89
N THR A 28 15.42 8.38 -3.11
CA THR A 28 14.75 8.87 -4.32
C THR A 28 13.47 8.12 -4.68
N LYS A 29 13.06 7.09 -3.92
CA LYS A 29 11.90 6.26 -4.29
C LYS A 29 10.56 6.84 -3.81
N SER A 30 9.59 6.84 -4.73
CA SER A 30 8.21 7.24 -4.50
C SER A 30 7.46 6.24 -3.60
N GLY A 31 6.55 6.74 -2.77
CA GLY A 31 5.68 5.93 -1.92
C GLY A 31 5.45 6.58 -0.57
N PHE A 32 4.64 5.93 0.28
CA PHE A 32 4.49 6.32 1.67
C PHE A 32 5.60 5.71 2.50
N SER A 33 6.28 6.51 3.33
CA SER A 33 6.92 5.90 4.51
C SER A 33 5.85 5.21 5.38
N PRO A 34 6.23 4.21 6.21
CA PRO A 34 5.28 3.53 7.09
C PRO A 34 4.42 4.49 7.93
N ASP A 35 5.03 5.55 8.46
CA ASP A 35 4.33 6.52 9.31
C ASP A 35 3.42 7.46 8.50
N GLU A 36 3.79 7.83 7.28
CA GLU A 36 2.89 8.57 6.40
C GLU A 36 1.67 7.73 6.01
N CYS A 37 1.86 6.44 5.75
CA CYS A 37 0.78 5.52 5.42
C CYS A 37 -0.19 5.38 6.62
N ARG A 38 0.35 5.18 7.83
CA ARG A 38 -0.46 5.16 9.07
C ARG A 38 -1.25 6.45 9.24
N ARG A 39 -0.61 7.61 9.10
CA ARG A 39 -1.29 8.92 9.20
C ARG A 39 -2.36 9.08 8.13
N PHE A 40 -2.11 8.62 6.91
CA PHE A 40 -3.07 8.65 5.81
C PHE A 40 -4.31 7.81 6.13
N LEU A 41 -4.12 6.57 6.60
CA LEU A 41 -5.21 5.67 6.99
C LEU A 41 -6.00 6.22 8.18
N ALA A 42 -5.31 6.68 9.22
CA ALA A 42 -5.91 7.26 10.43
C ALA A 42 -6.74 8.51 10.14
N ARG A 43 -6.34 9.33 9.15
CA ARG A 43 -7.12 10.51 8.72
C ARG A 43 -8.45 10.14 8.05
N GLY A 44 -8.62 8.91 7.59
CA GLY A 44 -9.89 8.41 7.06
C GLY A 44 -10.37 8.97 5.71
N LYS A 45 -9.73 10.01 5.15
CA LYS A 45 -10.13 10.66 3.88
C LYS A 45 -10.20 9.71 2.68
N TRP A 46 -9.50 8.59 2.72
CA TRP A 46 -9.56 7.56 1.68
C TRP A 46 -10.95 6.91 1.57
N ARG A 47 -11.75 6.93 2.64
CA ARG A 47 -13.11 6.40 2.66
C ARG A 47 -14.07 7.21 1.79
N ASP A 48 -13.75 8.47 1.50
CA ASP A 48 -14.52 9.33 0.60
C ASP A 48 -14.33 8.95 -0.87
N CYS A 49 -13.29 8.16 -1.20
CA CYS A 49 -13.00 7.70 -2.56
C CYS A 49 -13.75 6.40 -2.86
N THR A 50 -15.06 6.50 -3.09
CA THR A 50 -15.97 5.35 -3.28
C THR A 50 -15.72 4.49 -4.52
N HIS A 51 -15.00 5.02 -5.52
CA HIS A 51 -14.59 4.30 -6.73
C HIS A 51 -13.15 3.78 -6.65
N VAL A 52 -12.46 3.98 -5.53
CA VAL A 52 -11.16 3.39 -5.23
C VAL A 52 -11.32 2.28 -4.19
N GLN A 53 -10.94 1.06 -4.55
CA GLN A 53 -10.94 -0.07 -3.64
C GLN A 53 -9.52 -0.36 -3.18
N LEU A 54 -9.23 -0.12 -1.91
CA LEU A 54 -7.93 -0.49 -1.34
C LEU A 54 -7.85 -2.01 -1.23
N ALA A 55 -7.03 -2.62 -2.07
CA ALA A 55 -6.91 -4.06 -2.20
C ALA A 55 -5.73 -4.67 -1.43
N GLY A 56 -4.85 -3.84 -0.87
CA GLY A 56 -3.69 -4.30 -0.13
C GLY A 56 -2.53 -3.32 -0.15
N VAL A 57 -1.31 -3.85 -0.01
CA VAL A 57 -0.06 -3.08 -0.01
C VAL A 57 0.86 -3.52 -1.14
N MET A 58 1.74 -2.60 -1.54
CA MET A 58 2.81 -2.85 -2.50
C MET A 58 4.11 -2.27 -1.95
N GLY A 59 5.24 -2.93 -2.19
CA GLY A 59 6.52 -2.36 -1.83
C GLY A 59 7.67 -3.03 -2.55
N MET A 60 8.74 -2.26 -2.77
CA MET A 60 9.97 -2.74 -3.37
C MET A 60 11.07 -2.74 -2.30
N ALA A 61 11.87 -3.81 -2.31
CA ALA A 61 13.11 -3.85 -1.54
C ALA A 61 14.18 -2.97 -2.20
N THR A 62 15.21 -2.65 -1.43
CA THR A 62 16.45 -2.04 -1.89
C THR A 62 17.09 -2.94 -2.93
N TYR A 63 17.61 -2.34 -4.01
CA TYR A 63 18.36 -3.11 -5.01
C TYR A 63 19.78 -3.38 -4.50
N THR A 64 19.96 -4.53 -3.85
CA THR A 64 21.22 -4.94 -3.20
C THR A 64 21.40 -6.45 -3.22
N ASP A 65 22.65 -6.92 -3.18
CA ASP A 65 22.99 -8.33 -2.99
C ASP A 65 22.82 -8.79 -1.53
N ASP A 66 22.63 -7.85 -0.59
CA ASP A 66 22.36 -8.16 0.82
C ASP A 66 20.96 -8.78 1.00
N GLN A 67 20.93 -10.11 0.96
CA GLN A 67 19.72 -10.91 1.17
C GLN A 67 19.11 -10.72 2.56
N MET A 68 19.88 -10.35 3.58
CA MET A 68 19.33 -10.08 4.91
C MET A 68 18.54 -8.78 4.92
N GLN A 69 19.05 -7.74 4.27
CA GLN A 69 18.35 -6.47 4.08
C GLN A 69 17.05 -6.68 3.29
N VAL A 70 17.12 -7.33 2.12
CA VAL A 70 15.94 -7.61 1.29
C VAL A 70 14.87 -8.38 2.08
N ARG A 71 15.27 -9.42 2.83
CA ARG A 71 14.34 -10.19 3.68
C ARG A 71 13.75 -9.37 4.81
N LYS A 72 14.49 -8.41 5.37
CA LYS A 72 13.99 -7.53 6.43
C LYS A 72 12.92 -6.59 5.89
N GLU A 73 13.13 -6.05 4.70
CA GLU A 73 12.21 -5.12 4.05
C GLU A 73 10.90 -5.80 3.62
N PHE A 74 10.97 -7.00 3.02
CA PHE A 74 9.76 -7.78 2.71
C PHE A 74 8.99 -8.20 3.96
N ARG A 75 9.69 -8.53 5.06
CA ARG A 75 9.04 -8.78 6.35
C ARG A 75 8.32 -7.54 6.87
N LEU A 76 8.91 -6.35 6.70
CA LEU A 76 8.27 -5.10 7.08
C LEU A 76 6.99 -4.85 6.28
N ILE A 77 7.02 -5.01 4.95
CA ILE A 77 5.82 -4.88 4.10
C ILE A 77 4.70 -5.83 4.57
N ARG A 78 5.04 -7.10 4.84
CA ARG A 78 4.07 -8.08 5.34
C ARG A 78 3.51 -7.72 6.71
N SER A 79 4.34 -7.18 7.60
CA SER A 79 3.90 -6.71 8.91
C SER A 79 2.91 -5.55 8.79
N LEU A 80 3.20 -4.58 7.91
CA LEU A 80 2.35 -3.42 7.66
C LEU A 80 1.02 -3.83 7.03
N PHE A 81 1.03 -4.81 6.12
CA PHE A 81 -0.21 -5.39 5.61
C PHE A 81 -1.09 -5.94 6.76
N GLY A 82 -0.51 -6.73 7.67
CA GLY A 82 -1.23 -7.32 8.79
C GLY A 82 -1.78 -6.24 9.75
N GLU A 83 -0.97 -5.24 10.05
CA GLU A 83 -1.36 -4.06 10.84
C GLU A 83 -2.58 -3.37 10.20
N PHE A 84 -2.48 -2.99 8.92
CA PHE A 84 -3.55 -2.26 8.25
C PHE A 84 -4.82 -3.09 8.07
N LYS A 85 -4.67 -4.40 7.77
CA LYS A 85 -5.79 -5.32 7.69
C LYS A 85 -6.57 -5.36 9.00
N SER A 86 -5.86 -5.52 10.12
CA SER A 86 -6.49 -5.58 11.45
C SER A 86 -7.17 -4.26 11.83
N ASP A 87 -6.50 -3.13 11.60
CA ASP A 87 -6.94 -1.84 12.15
C ASP A 87 -8.01 -1.14 11.30
N TYR A 88 -7.97 -1.33 9.97
CA TYR A 88 -8.79 -0.55 9.04
C TYR A 88 -9.68 -1.39 8.12
N PHE A 89 -9.33 -2.66 7.89
CA PHE A 89 -10.00 -3.56 6.94
C PHE A 89 -10.36 -4.94 7.54
N PRO A 90 -10.77 -5.06 8.82
CA PRO A 90 -10.93 -6.36 9.48
C PRO A 90 -11.90 -7.28 8.75
N ASP A 91 -13.01 -6.71 8.26
CA ASP A 91 -14.09 -7.42 7.56
C ASP A 91 -14.10 -7.17 6.04
N ASP A 92 -13.08 -6.51 5.48
CA ASP A 92 -13.03 -6.22 4.04
C ASP A 92 -12.17 -7.23 3.29
N ASP A 93 -12.81 -8.27 2.73
CA ASP A 93 -12.18 -9.34 1.95
C ASP A 93 -11.43 -8.86 0.69
N HIS A 94 -11.61 -7.60 0.28
CA HIS A 94 -10.87 -7.05 -0.86
C HIS A 94 -9.45 -6.64 -0.48
N PHE A 95 -9.21 -6.27 0.79
CA PHE A 95 -7.87 -5.97 1.28
C PHE A 95 -7.12 -7.28 1.59
N LYS A 96 -6.46 -7.84 0.58
CA LYS A 96 -5.83 -9.18 0.62
C LYS A 96 -4.48 -9.29 -0.07
N GLU A 97 -4.11 -8.29 -0.87
CA GLU A 97 -2.94 -8.36 -1.75
C GLU A 97 -1.67 -7.84 -1.06
N ILE A 98 -0.56 -8.55 -1.27
CA ILE A 98 0.78 -8.08 -0.93
C ILE A 98 1.63 -8.19 -2.20
N SER A 99 1.80 -7.07 -2.90
CA SER A 99 2.63 -7.01 -4.10
C SER A 99 4.06 -6.66 -3.72
N MET A 100 4.94 -7.65 -3.70
CA MET A 100 6.36 -7.48 -3.37
C MET A 100 7.20 -8.51 -4.12
N GLY A 101 8.40 -8.11 -4.54
CA GLY A 101 9.34 -8.95 -5.29
C GLY A 101 9.42 -8.56 -6.77
N MET A 102 10.64 -8.65 -7.30
CA MET A 102 10.96 -8.48 -8.71
C MET A 102 11.97 -9.57 -9.08
N SER A 103 11.94 -10.03 -10.33
CA SER A 103 12.81 -11.08 -10.87
C SER A 103 14.21 -10.60 -11.20
#